data_AF-Q08X28-F1
#
_entry.id   AF-Q08X28-F1
#
_cell.length_a   1.000
_cell.length_b   1.000
_cell.length_c   1.000
_cell.angle_alpha   90.00
_cell.angle_beta   90.00
_cell.angle_gamma   90.00
#
_symmetry.space_group_name_H-M   'P 1'
#
loop_
_entity.id
_entity.type
_entity.pdbx_description
1 polymer ?
#
loop_
_entity_poly.entity_id
_entity_poly.type
_entity_poly.pdbx_seq_one_letter_code
_entity_poly.pdbx_strand_id
1 'polypeptide(L)' 'MGNTEINLKNAVAAEANRYETNYPEAAKIAREEGFEDIAEWFETLARAEKSHAGRFTKAIQALDF' A
#
# COMPACT_ATOMS: atom_id res chain seq x y z
N MET A 1 10.29 -18.12 5.03
CA MET A 1 10.27 -17.30 3.80
C MET A 1 9.70 -18.16 2.67
N GLY A 2 8.79 -17.63 1.85
CA GLY A 2 8.14 -18.37 0.75
C GLY A 2 8.92 -18.28 -0.57
N ASN A 3 8.41 -18.94 -1.61
CA ASN A 3 8.89 -18.73 -2.98
C ASN A 3 8.50 -17.32 -3.49
N THR A 4 9.01 -16.92 -4.65
CA THR A 4 8.75 -15.58 -5.23
C THR A 4 7.25 -15.28 -5.35
N GLU A 5 6.45 -16.24 -5.80
CA GLU A 5 5.00 -16.08 -5.96
C GLU A 5 4.31 -15.79 -4.61
N ILE A 6 4.60 -16.59 -3.57
CA ILE A 6 4.06 -16.39 -2.22
C ILE A 6 4.51 -15.04 -1.66
N ASN A 7 5.78 -14.66 -1.86
CA ASN A 7 6.30 -13.39 -1.37
C ASN A 7 5.61 -12.20 -2.06
N LEU A 8 5.34 -12.28 -3.37
CA LEU A 8 4.60 -11.25 -4.11
C LEU A 8 3.14 -11.17 -3.67
N LYS A 9 2.46 -12.30 -3.46
CA LYS A 9 1.08 -12.31 -2.94
C LYS A 9 0.99 -11.67 -1.56
N ASN A 10 1.94 -11.98 -0.68
CA ASN A 10 2.04 -11.34 0.63
C ASN A 10 2.33 -9.83 0.52
N ALA A 11 3.19 -9.42 -0.41
CA ALA A 11 3.45 -8.00 -0.66
C ALA A 11 2.19 -7.27 -1.14
N VAL A 12 1.45 -7.81 -2.12
CA VAL A 12 0.18 -7.23 -2.58
C VAL A 12 -0.81 -7.04 -1.43
N ALA A 13 -0.98 -8.04 -0.57
CA ALA A 13 -1.88 -7.96 0.58
C ALA A 13 -1.42 -6.89 1.60
N ALA A 14 -0.11 -6.80 1.85
CA ALA A 14 0.45 -5.78 2.73
C ALA A 14 0.25 -4.36 2.16
N GLU A 15 0.52 -4.16 0.87
CA GLU A 15 0.30 -2.86 0.22
C GLU A 15 -1.19 -2.47 0.20
N ALA A 16 -2.08 -3.44 -0.02
CA ALA A 16 -3.53 -3.23 0.07
C ALA A 16 -3.96 -2.74 1.46
N ASN A 17 -3.50 -3.40 2.51
CA ASN A 17 -3.78 -2.95 3.87
C ASN A 17 -3.24 -1.52 4.14
N ARG A 18 -2.08 -1.16 3.57
CA ARG A 18 -1.53 0.20 3.69
C ARG A 18 -2.39 1.26 2.98
N TYR A 19 -2.77 1.05 1.71
CA TYR A 19 -3.51 2.08 0.96
C TYR A 19 -5.03 2.11 1.25
N GLU A 20 -5.62 1.00 1.71
CA GLU A 20 -7.07 0.93 2.00
C GLU A 20 -7.40 1.29 3.45
N THR A 21 -6.48 1.07 4.39
CA THR A 21 -6.75 1.21 5.83
C THR A 21 -5.73 2.09 6.53
N ASN A 22 -4.47 1.67 6.60
CA ASN A 22 -3.52 2.27 7.55
C ASN A 22 -3.20 3.73 7.23
N TYR A 23 -2.87 4.06 5.97
CA TYR A 23 -2.55 5.44 5.61
C TYR A 23 -3.78 6.35 5.57
N PRO A 24 -4.96 5.92 5.09
CA PRO A 24 -6.19 6.68 5.25
C PRO A 24 -6.54 6.99 6.72
N GLU A 25 -6.38 6.02 7.62
CA GLU A 25 -6.61 6.21 9.06
C GLU A 25 -5.59 7.19 9.67
N ALA A 26 -4.30 7.03 9.34
CA ALA A 26 -3.25 7.95 9.78
C ALA A 26 -3.46 9.38 9.27
N ALA A 27 -3.91 9.55 8.01
CA ALA A 27 -4.27 10.85 7.46
C ALA A 27 -5.43 11.50 8.22
N LYS A 28 -6.46 10.71 8.55
CA LYS A 28 -7.60 11.17 9.35
C LYS A 28 -7.15 11.66 10.74
N ILE A 29 -6.35 10.85 11.44
CA ILE A 29 -5.83 11.21 12.78
C ILE A 29 -4.97 12.48 12.68
N ALA A 30 -4.09 12.58 11.69
CA ALA A 30 -3.27 13.78 11.49
C ALA A 30 -4.13 15.05 11.27
N ARG A 31 -5.24 14.96 10.53
CA ARG A 31 -6.19 16.08 10.37
C ARG A 31 -6.88 16.43 11.69
N GLU A 32 -7.30 15.44 12.47
CA GLU A 32 -7.94 15.65 13.78
C GLU A 32 -6.99 16.32 14.79
N GLU A 33 -5.69 16.04 14.70
CA GLU A 33 -4.64 16.67 15.52
C GLU A 33 -4.13 18.02 14.99
N GLY A 34 -4.63 18.46 13.81
CA GLY A 34 -4.27 19.75 13.21
C GLY A 34 -2.99 19.74 12.37
N PHE A 35 -2.47 18.56 12.00
CA PHE A 35 -1.29 18.37 11.16
C PHE A 35 -1.66 18.16 9.68
N GLU A 36 -2.13 19.22 9.02
CA GLU A 36 -2.62 19.15 7.63
C GLU A 36 -1.57 18.63 6.64
N ASP A 37 -0.34 19.15 6.69
CA ASP A 37 0.76 18.73 5.80
C ASP A 37 1.09 17.23 5.98
N ILE A 38 1.00 16.71 7.22
CA ILE A 38 1.25 15.29 7.52
C ILE A 38 0.12 14.42 6.96
N ALA A 39 -1.12 14.89 7.02
CA ALA A 39 -2.24 14.18 6.42
C ALA A 39 -2.09 14.05 4.89
N GLU A 40 -1.70 15.13 4.21
CA GLU A 40 -1.43 15.10 2.77
C GLU A 40 -0.28 14.14 2.41
N TRP A 41 0.74 14.05 3.28
CA TRP A 41 1.81 13.06 3.13
C TRP A 41 1.29 11.63 3.22
N PHE A 42 0.43 11.32 4.21
CA PHE A 42 -0.16 9.98 4.32
C PHE A 42 -1.05 9.62 3.11
N GLU A 43 -1.82 10.58 2.59
CA GLU A 43 -2.59 10.36 1.36
C GLU A 43 -1.68 10.12 0.14
N THR A 44 -0.53 10.78 0.08
CA THR A 44 0.48 10.55 -0.96
C THR A 44 1.10 9.15 -0.84
N LEU A 45 1.40 8.71 0.38
CA LEU A 45 1.89 7.34 0.62
C LEU A 45 0.85 6.29 0.22
N ALA A 46 -0.44 6.49 0.54
CA ALA A 46 -1.50 5.58 0.09
C ALA A 46 -1.53 5.43 -1.44
N ARG A 47 -1.35 6.53 -2.19
CA ARG A 47 -1.25 6.46 -3.67
C ARG A 47 -0.03 5.67 -4.15
N ALA A 48 1.11 5.80 -3.47
CA ALA A 48 2.32 5.04 -3.79
C ALA A 48 2.11 3.54 -3.57
N GLU A 49 1.55 3.12 -2.43
CA GLU A 49 1.33 1.69 -2.16
C GLU A 49 0.30 1.06 -3.11
N LYS A 50 -0.71 1.83 -3.53
CA LYS A 50 -1.62 1.37 -4.60
C LYS A 50 -0.88 1.09 -5.91
N SER A 51 0.12 1.90 -6.24
CA SER A 51 0.99 1.67 -7.40
C SER A 51 1.87 0.44 -7.22
N HIS A 52 2.43 0.22 -6.02
CA HIS A 52 3.20 -0.97 -5.68
C HIS A 52 2.37 -2.26 -5.79
N ALA A 53 1.16 -2.29 -5.20
CA ALA A 53 0.23 -3.41 -5.32
C ALA A 53 -0.06 -3.75 -6.79
N GLY A 54 -0.30 -2.73 -7.62
CA GLY A 54 -0.50 -2.90 -9.06
C GLY A 54 0.72 -3.51 -9.78
N ARG A 55 1.94 -3.09 -9.43
CA ARG A 55 3.19 -3.63 -10.01
C ARG A 55 3.44 -5.07 -9.57
N PHE A 56 3.22 -5.40 -8.31
CA PHE A 56 3.38 -6.77 -7.80
C PHE A 56 2.33 -7.72 -8.39
N THR A 57 1.09 -7.25 -8.57
CA THR A 57 0.05 -8.02 -9.26
C THR A 57 0.45 -8.36 -10.69
N LYS A 58 0.99 -7.38 -11.44
CA LYS A 58 1.54 -7.62 -12.78
C LYS A 58 2.72 -8.61 -12.78
N ALA A 59 3.57 -8.56 -11.75
CA ALA A 59 4.68 -9.49 -11.61
C ALA A 59 4.19 -10.93 -11.35
N ILE A 60 3.16 -11.13 -10.53
CA ILE A 60 2.53 -12.45 -10.31
C ILE A 60 1.99 -13.01 -11.63
N GLN A 61 1.24 -12.20 -12.40
CA GLN A 61 0.70 -12.61 -13.70
C GLN A 61 1.79 -13.02 -14.70
N ALA A 62 2.99 -12.44 -14.58
CA ALA A 62 4.15 -12.79 -15.39
C ALA A 62 4.95 -13.99 -14.86
N LEU A 63 4.58 -14.59 -13.72
CA LEU A 63 5.18 -15.84 -13.24
C LEU A 63 4.40 -17.07 -13.72
N ASP A 64 3.12 -16.91 -14.07
CA ASP A 64 2.22 -17.98 -14.52
C ASP A 64 2.42 -18.36 -16.01
N PHE A 65 3.67 -18.36 -16.51
CA PHE A 65 4.02 -18.83 -17.87
C PHE A 65 3.89 -20.34 -18.02
#